data_AF-A0AAV3AC65-F1
#
_entry.id   AF-A0AAV3AC65-F1
#
_cell.length_a   1.000
_cell.length_b   1.000
_cell.length_c   1.000
_cell.angle_alpha   90.00
_cell.angle_beta   90.00
_cell.angle_gamma   90.00
#
_symmetry.space_group_name_H-M   'P 1'
#
loop_
_entity.id
_entity.type
_entity.pdbx_description
1 polymer ?
#
loop_
_entity_poly.entity_id
_entity_poly.type
_entity_poly.pdbx_seq_one_letter_code
_entity_poly.pdbx_strand_id
1 'polypeptide(L)'
;MAEDVINEMERAIALNVVSAMGKMAAQKDGETLILNNQYSATDLLGRAAQIAMENNQQNVAVKALLCVIEQSLDIQQVFMSLRCLMRLTLHQERPEDKDKRVLNSENLMSYLNIAYKKLTENLTWDGLHEKRMEEAQWLRKVAWNVAVGAQESPSIMRDCLLLSYKISLFCPCDKIVMVAQSSCLFMAAAVDLLLARTAVDHSEQVKLLVQSLENINICREIQNNLKAAGDFPNDTKETLLLLYEFEIRAKLNDGMLENMLESVWEMPNLDAKILESIASLSMEAPAYYPSICKKALHGALSLHRKQDPPDVSRLSKCLHSLVKLSLPERLAELEDCQQEEAWGYYQEALSFISNAEGYPEIEILWLMTRAWNTGVFLYSLKRLPDAGRWFALAMRLLNHLESLKSSYESKMVALYSNILDKLDKAALSDE
;
A
#
# COMPACT_ATOMS: atom_id res chain seq x y z
N MET A 1 -33.00 -16.17 36.14
CA MET A 1 -33.93 -16.83 35.18
C MET A 1 -35.28 -16.12 35.08
N ALA A 2 -36.15 -16.09 36.11
CA ALA A 2 -37.44 -15.36 35.99
C ALA A 2 -37.23 -13.84 35.86
N GLU A 3 -36.28 -13.27 36.60
CA GLU A 3 -35.90 -11.84 36.54
C GLU A 3 -35.26 -11.48 35.19
N ASP A 4 -34.39 -12.33 34.64
CA ASP A 4 -33.77 -12.11 33.32
C ASP A 4 -34.81 -12.13 32.19
N VAL A 5 -35.80 -13.02 32.26
CA VAL A 5 -36.89 -13.12 31.27
C VAL A 5 -37.84 -11.92 31.35
N ILE A 6 -38.14 -11.42 32.55
CA ILE A 6 -38.94 -10.20 32.73
C ILE A 6 -38.18 -8.99 32.17
N ASN A 7 -36.87 -8.88 32.44
CA ASN A 7 -36.04 -7.79 31.95
C ASN A 7 -35.90 -7.81 30.40
N GLU A 8 -35.80 -8.99 29.78
CA GLU A 8 -35.86 -9.13 28.32
C GLU A 8 -37.21 -8.70 27.73
N MET A 9 -38.31 -9.07 28.36
CA MET A 9 -39.66 -8.69 27.91
C MET A 9 -39.90 -7.19 28.03
N GLU A 10 -39.51 -6.58 29.15
CA GLU A 10 -39.60 -5.12 29.37
C GLU A 10 -38.74 -4.34 28.36
N ARG A 11 -37.54 -4.85 28.05
CA ARG A 11 -36.66 -4.27 27.01
C ARG A 11 -37.30 -4.31 25.62
N ALA A 12 -37.94 -5.42 25.27
CA ALA A 12 -38.66 -5.55 24.00
C ALA A 12 -39.84 -4.56 23.89
N ILE A 13 -40.59 -4.39 24.99
CA ILE A 13 -41.67 -3.40 25.07
C ILE A 13 -41.11 -1.98 24.90
N ALA A 14 -40.02 -1.64 25.59
CA ALA A 14 -39.38 -0.33 25.49
C ALA A 14 -38.91 -0.01 24.06
N LEU A 15 -38.32 -1.00 23.35
CA LEU A 15 -37.93 -0.85 21.94
C LEU A 15 -39.13 -0.59 21.02
N ASN A 16 -40.26 -1.27 21.26
CA ASN A 16 -41.48 -1.06 20.49
C ASN A 16 -42.07 0.34 20.73
N VAL A 17 -42.07 0.81 21.98
CA VAL A 17 -42.57 2.15 22.34
C VAL A 17 -41.71 3.24 21.70
N VAL A 18 -40.38 3.15 21.79
CA VAL A 18 -39.46 4.11 21.13
C VAL A 18 -39.67 4.12 19.61
N SER A 19 -39.87 2.96 19.01
CA SER A 19 -40.14 2.85 17.57
C SER A 19 -41.48 3.49 17.18
N ALA A 20 -42.51 3.36 18.03
CA ALA A 20 -43.79 4.04 17.84
C ALA A 20 -43.64 5.55 17.98
N MET A 21 -42.89 6.04 18.98
CA MET A 21 -42.58 7.45 19.16
C MET A 21 -41.85 8.04 17.94
N GLY A 22 -40.87 7.34 17.40
CA GLY A 22 -40.17 7.75 16.17
C GLY A 22 -41.10 7.87 14.96
N LYS A 23 -42.06 6.95 14.79
CA LYS A 23 -43.06 7.02 13.72
C LYS A 23 -44.00 8.22 13.88
N MET A 24 -44.40 8.53 15.11
CA MET A 24 -45.23 9.70 15.40
C MET A 24 -44.48 11.01 15.13
N ALA A 25 -43.18 11.07 15.44
CA ALA A 25 -42.35 12.23 15.13
C ALA A 25 -42.16 12.48 13.62
N ALA A 26 -42.28 11.43 12.78
CA ALA A 26 -42.13 11.52 11.33
C ALA A 26 -43.37 12.05 10.60
N GLN A 27 -44.54 12.00 11.23
CA GLN A 27 -45.80 12.45 10.62
C GLN A 27 -45.88 13.98 10.70
N LYS A 28 -45.73 14.66 9.55
CA LYS A 28 -45.74 16.14 9.42
C LYS A 28 -47.05 16.82 9.86
N ASP A 29 -48.11 16.06 10.13
CA ASP A 29 -49.36 16.56 10.74
C ASP A 29 -49.29 16.65 12.29
N GLY A 30 -48.10 16.41 12.85
CA GLY A 30 -47.78 16.41 14.27
C GLY A 30 -47.49 17.77 14.91
N GLU A 31 -47.98 18.88 14.35
CA GLU A 31 -48.31 20.05 15.18
C GLU A 31 -49.58 19.78 16.02
N THR A 32 -50.00 18.53 16.18
CA THR A 32 -50.85 18.12 17.29
C THR A 32 -50.05 18.21 18.58
N LEU A 33 -49.86 19.43 19.07
CA LEU A 33 -49.85 19.84 20.48
C LEU A 33 -49.72 18.65 21.47
N ILE A 34 -48.56 18.00 21.51
CA ILE A 34 -48.31 16.97 22.52
C ILE A 34 -47.90 17.70 23.79
N LEU A 35 -48.93 18.11 24.55
CA LEU A 35 -48.87 18.73 25.88
C LEU A 35 -48.22 20.12 25.93
N ASN A 36 -49.05 21.16 25.87
CA ASN A 36 -48.76 22.51 26.39
C ASN A 36 -47.33 23.05 26.10
N ASN A 37 -46.99 23.30 24.83
CA ASN A 37 -45.89 24.19 24.41
C ASN A 37 -44.48 23.96 25.00
N GLN A 38 -44.15 22.83 25.64
CA GLN A 38 -42.86 22.70 26.35
C GLN A 38 -41.89 21.66 25.80
N TYR A 39 -42.32 20.65 25.05
CA TYR A 39 -41.40 19.61 24.54
C TYR A 39 -41.82 19.13 23.14
N SER A 40 -40.87 19.11 22.21
CA SER A 40 -41.06 18.50 20.88
C SER A 40 -41.01 16.96 20.98
N ALA A 41 -41.52 16.26 19.97
CA ALA A 41 -41.44 14.79 19.90
C ALA A 41 -39.98 14.28 19.95
N THR A 42 -39.03 15.05 19.41
CA THR A 42 -37.60 14.74 19.46
C THR A 42 -36.99 14.99 20.84
N ASP A 43 -37.50 15.95 21.61
CA ASP A 43 -37.09 16.15 23.01
C ASP A 43 -37.53 14.99 23.90
N LEU A 44 -38.74 14.46 23.67
CA LEU A 44 -39.23 13.26 24.36
C LEU A 44 -38.37 12.03 24.02
N LEU A 45 -37.96 11.87 22.76
CA LEU A 45 -37.03 10.82 22.34
C LEU A 45 -35.64 11.02 22.99
N GLY A 46 -35.15 12.25 23.10
CA GLY A 46 -33.90 12.58 23.80
C GLY A 46 -33.95 12.21 25.29
N ARG A 47 -35.07 12.51 25.97
CA ARG A 47 -35.30 12.08 27.37
C ARG A 47 -35.39 10.56 27.49
N ALA A 48 -36.07 9.89 26.58
CA ALA A 48 -36.15 8.42 26.56
C ALA A 48 -34.76 7.79 26.41
N ALA A 49 -33.89 8.37 25.58
CA ALA A 49 -32.49 7.94 25.47
C ALA A 49 -31.73 8.13 26.79
N GLN A 50 -31.88 9.29 27.44
CA GLN A 50 -31.23 9.55 28.73
C GLN A 50 -31.66 8.56 29.81
N ILE A 51 -32.96 8.35 29.98
CA ILE A 51 -33.51 7.39 30.96
C ILE A 51 -33.00 5.98 30.66
N ALA A 52 -32.96 5.58 29.39
CA ALA A 52 -32.44 4.27 29.00
C ALA A 52 -30.95 4.12 29.34
N MET A 53 -30.14 5.17 29.19
CA MET A 53 -28.72 5.16 29.59
C MET A 53 -28.56 5.03 31.11
N GLU A 54 -29.34 5.78 31.89
CA GLU A 54 -29.32 5.73 33.36
C GLU A 54 -29.71 4.34 33.90
N ASN A 55 -30.54 3.60 33.16
CA ASN A 55 -30.99 2.24 33.51
C ASN A 55 -30.18 1.12 32.83
N ASN A 56 -28.98 1.41 32.28
CA ASN A 56 -28.13 0.44 31.57
C ASN A 56 -28.81 -0.26 30.36
N GLN A 57 -29.90 0.30 29.83
CA GLN A 57 -30.62 -0.23 28.67
C GLN A 57 -30.04 0.32 27.36
N GLN A 58 -28.78 -0.03 27.06
CA GLN A 58 -28.03 0.53 25.92
C GLN A 58 -28.75 0.40 24.57
N ASN A 59 -29.36 -0.75 24.26
CA ASN A 59 -30.08 -0.93 22.98
C ASN A 59 -31.27 0.03 22.82
N VAL A 60 -31.99 0.30 23.92
CA VAL A 60 -33.12 1.24 23.92
C VAL A 60 -32.60 2.67 23.74
N ALA A 61 -31.50 3.02 24.41
CA ALA A 61 -30.84 4.32 24.25
C ALA A 61 -30.35 4.55 22.81
N VAL A 62 -29.68 3.56 22.21
CA VAL A 62 -29.22 3.60 20.81
C VAL A 62 -30.40 3.80 19.87
N LYS A 63 -31.49 3.05 20.05
CA LYS A 63 -32.68 3.19 19.20
C LYS A 63 -33.32 4.57 19.32
N ALA A 64 -33.44 5.09 20.55
CA ALA A 64 -34.02 6.42 20.79
C ALA A 64 -33.17 7.53 20.15
N LEU A 65 -31.84 7.47 20.30
CA LEU A 65 -30.92 8.43 19.67
C LEU A 65 -30.97 8.38 18.13
N LEU A 66 -31.08 7.18 17.55
CA LEU A 66 -31.26 7.04 16.09
C LEU A 66 -32.56 7.70 15.62
N CYS A 67 -33.67 7.54 16.35
CA CYS A 67 -34.91 8.23 16.04
C CYS A 67 -34.78 9.75 16.15
N VAL A 68 -34.02 10.27 17.11
CA VAL A 68 -33.73 11.72 17.19
C VAL A 68 -32.98 12.21 15.95
N ILE A 69 -31.95 11.47 15.52
CA ILE A 69 -31.11 11.82 14.36
C ILE A 69 -31.92 11.84 13.06
N GLU A 70 -32.87 10.92 12.91
CA GLU A 70 -33.72 10.82 11.72
C GLU A 70 -34.78 11.92 11.66
N GLN A 71 -35.36 12.31 12.81
CA GLN A 71 -36.57 13.12 12.85
C GLN A 71 -36.34 14.58 13.27
N SER A 72 -35.23 14.90 13.93
CA SER A 72 -34.99 16.26 14.40
C SER A 72 -34.58 17.22 13.27
N LEU A 73 -35.21 18.40 13.29
CA LEU A 73 -34.82 19.54 12.47
C LEU A 73 -33.71 20.38 13.13
N ASP A 74 -33.48 20.20 14.43
CA ASP A 74 -32.41 20.89 15.14
C ASP A 74 -31.07 20.18 14.94
N ILE A 75 -30.21 20.81 14.16
CA ILE A 75 -28.87 20.31 13.84
C ILE A 75 -28.03 20.07 15.10
N GLN A 76 -28.18 20.91 16.14
CA GLN A 76 -27.41 20.74 17.38
C GLN A 76 -27.84 19.49 18.13
N GLN A 77 -29.16 19.23 18.18
CA GLN A 77 -29.70 18.01 18.77
C GLN A 77 -29.22 16.77 18.01
N VAL A 78 -29.19 16.82 16.67
CA VAL A 78 -28.68 15.74 15.82
C VAL A 78 -27.20 15.43 16.13
N PHE A 79 -26.32 16.43 16.14
CA PHE A 79 -24.89 16.21 16.42
C PHE A 79 -24.65 15.80 17.88
N MET A 80 -25.42 16.29 18.83
CA MET A 80 -25.36 15.83 20.22
C MET A 80 -25.71 14.34 20.31
N SER A 81 -26.79 13.90 19.65
CA SER A 81 -27.19 12.50 19.60
C SER A 81 -26.13 11.62 18.92
N LEU A 82 -25.53 12.09 17.82
CA LEU A 82 -24.42 11.40 17.15
C LEU A 82 -23.20 11.25 18.06
N ARG A 83 -22.82 12.30 18.81
CA ARG A 83 -21.73 12.22 19.80
C ARG A 83 -22.02 11.19 20.87
N CYS A 84 -23.25 11.16 21.38
CA CYS A 84 -23.67 10.17 22.37
C CYS A 84 -23.56 8.75 21.82
N LEU A 85 -24.07 8.50 20.60
CA LEU A 85 -23.95 7.18 19.96
C LEU A 85 -22.49 6.75 19.79
N MET A 86 -21.65 7.62 19.22
CA MET A 86 -20.24 7.30 19.01
C MET A 86 -19.51 7.05 20.32
N ARG A 87 -19.77 7.85 21.36
CA ARG A 87 -19.21 7.63 22.70
C ARG A 87 -19.70 6.30 23.27
N LEU A 88 -20.98 5.98 23.21
CA LEU A 88 -21.51 4.72 23.71
C LEU A 88 -20.82 3.52 23.05
N THR A 89 -20.63 3.54 21.72
CA THR A 89 -19.94 2.46 21.01
C THR A 89 -18.43 2.41 21.32
N LEU A 90 -17.77 3.56 21.52
CA LEU A 90 -16.34 3.62 21.88
C LEU A 90 -16.05 3.23 23.34
N HIS A 91 -16.98 3.46 24.26
CA HIS A 91 -16.82 3.16 25.70
C HIS A 91 -17.22 1.72 26.05
N GLN A 92 -17.80 0.95 25.12
CA GLN A 92 -17.93 -0.48 25.31
C GLN A 92 -16.53 -1.08 25.47
N GLU A 93 -16.34 -1.88 26.53
CA GLU A 93 -15.09 -2.61 26.75
C GLU A 93 -14.67 -3.28 25.45
N ARG A 94 -13.38 -3.12 25.06
CA ARG A 94 -12.86 -3.71 23.83
C ARG A 94 -13.26 -5.18 23.80
N PRO A 95 -14.17 -5.58 22.89
CA PRO A 95 -14.64 -6.95 22.88
C PRO A 95 -13.44 -7.88 22.69
N GLU A 96 -13.30 -8.91 23.52
CA GLU A 96 -12.33 -9.98 23.27
C GLU A 96 -12.62 -10.66 21.93
N ASP A 97 -13.92 -10.75 21.61
CA ASP A 97 -14.49 -11.27 20.37
C ASP A 97 -14.24 -10.35 19.17
N LYS A 98 -13.57 -10.90 18.15
CA LYS A 98 -13.22 -10.20 16.91
C LYS A 98 -14.46 -9.72 16.15
N ASP A 99 -15.52 -10.51 16.09
CA ASP A 99 -16.69 -10.18 15.27
C ASP A 99 -17.43 -8.97 15.86
N LYS A 100 -17.47 -8.88 17.20
CA LYS A 100 -18.00 -7.70 17.90
C LYS A 100 -17.15 -6.45 17.68
N ARG A 101 -15.82 -6.58 17.56
CA ARG A 101 -14.94 -5.44 17.24
C ARG A 101 -15.20 -4.89 15.84
N VAL A 102 -15.37 -5.79 14.87
CA VAL A 102 -15.72 -5.41 13.49
C VAL A 102 -17.08 -4.72 13.47
N LEU A 103 -18.10 -5.32 14.08
CA LEU A 103 -19.45 -4.75 14.16
C LEU A 103 -19.46 -3.36 14.83
N ASN A 104 -18.70 -3.16 15.91
CA ASN A 104 -18.59 -1.85 16.55
C ASN A 104 -17.95 -0.81 15.63
N SER A 105 -16.95 -1.22 14.83
CA SER A 105 -16.30 -0.34 13.85
C SER A 105 -17.23 -0.01 12.68
N GLU A 106 -18.04 -0.96 12.21
CA GLU A 106 -19.08 -0.75 11.20
C GLU A 106 -20.18 0.20 11.68
N ASN A 107 -20.63 0.04 12.93
CA ASN A 107 -21.61 0.95 13.54
C ASN A 107 -21.07 2.38 13.64
N LEU A 108 -19.82 2.54 14.12
CA LEU A 108 -19.15 3.84 14.17
C LEU A 108 -19.02 4.46 12.78
N MET A 109 -18.69 3.66 11.77
CA MET A 109 -18.64 4.10 10.38
C MET A 109 -19.99 4.56 9.85
N SER A 110 -21.07 3.83 10.15
CA SER A 110 -22.43 4.25 9.81
C SER A 110 -22.77 5.61 10.41
N TYR A 111 -22.47 5.80 11.71
CA TYR A 111 -22.72 7.08 12.39
C TYR A 111 -21.87 8.22 11.81
N LEU A 112 -20.60 7.97 11.47
CA LEU A 112 -19.73 8.97 10.85
C LEU A 112 -20.24 9.35 9.44
N ASN A 113 -20.76 8.40 8.67
CA ASN A 113 -21.35 8.67 7.35
C ASN A 113 -22.61 9.53 7.47
N ILE A 114 -23.47 9.25 8.46
CA ILE A 114 -24.65 10.10 8.75
C ILE A 114 -24.20 11.51 9.12
N ALA A 115 -23.20 11.63 10.00
CA ALA A 115 -22.64 12.92 10.41
C ALA A 115 -22.07 13.70 9.22
N TYR A 116 -21.33 13.04 8.34
CA TYR A 116 -20.79 13.64 7.11
C TYR A 116 -21.90 14.12 6.18
N LYS A 117 -22.95 13.33 5.96
CA LYS A 117 -24.11 13.74 5.16
C LYS A 117 -24.75 15.00 5.74
N LYS A 118 -24.95 15.06 7.06
CA LYS A 118 -25.47 16.25 7.74
C LYS A 118 -24.53 17.46 7.68
N LEU A 119 -23.22 17.25 7.69
CA LEU A 119 -22.26 18.32 7.43
C LEU A 119 -22.33 18.86 6.00
N THR A 120 -22.69 18.05 4.99
CA THR A 120 -22.79 18.50 3.59
C THR A 120 -24.06 19.29 3.26
N GLU A 121 -25.12 19.14 4.06
CA GLU A 121 -26.43 19.81 3.85
C GLU A 121 -26.34 21.32 4.18
N ASN A 122 -25.93 22.16 3.22
CA ASN A 122 -25.66 23.60 3.45
C ASN A 122 -26.81 24.39 4.11
N LEU A 123 -28.07 24.12 3.75
CA LEU A 123 -29.26 24.79 4.30
C LEU A 123 -29.42 24.62 5.82
N THR A 124 -28.78 23.60 6.41
CA THR A 124 -28.87 23.32 7.86
C THR A 124 -27.93 24.17 8.70
N TRP A 125 -27.02 24.93 8.07
CA TRP A 125 -25.93 25.64 8.73
C TRP A 125 -25.95 27.16 8.54
N ASP A 126 -27.03 27.72 7.99
CA ASP A 126 -27.15 29.16 7.77
C ASP A 126 -26.92 29.93 9.09
N GLY A 127 -25.88 30.77 9.14
CA GLY A 127 -25.50 31.53 10.34
C GLY A 127 -24.77 30.73 11.44
N LEU A 128 -24.45 29.45 11.23
CA LEU A 128 -23.81 28.55 12.22
C LEU A 128 -22.44 27.99 11.78
N HIS A 129 -21.71 28.75 10.96
CA HIS A 129 -20.42 28.32 10.39
C HIS A 129 -19.39 27.87 11.45
N GLU A 130 -19.28 28.59 12.57
CA GLU A 130 -18.33 28.24 13.64
C GLU A 130 -18.64 26.88 14.26
N LYS A 131 -19.91 26.62 14.58
CA LYS A 131 -20.35 25.30 15.07
C LYS A 131 -20.11 24.19 14.05
N ARG A 132 -20.35 24.45 12.75
CA ARG A 132 -20.05 23.47 11.69
C ARG A 132 -18.57 23.08 11.70
N MET A 133 -17.68 24.06 11.87
CA MET A 133 -16.24 23.82 11.95
C MET A 133 -15.87 23.02 13.20
N GLU A 134 -16.44 23.34 14.37
CA GLU A 134 -16.21 22.60 15.62
C GLU A 134 -16.66 21.13 15.51
N GLU A 135 -17.85 20.89 14.93
CA GLU A 135 -18.36 19.55 14.66
C GLU A 135 -17.42 18.78 13.72
N ALA A 136 -17.03 19.38 12.60
CA ALA A 136 -16.11 18.78 11.66
C ALA A 136 -14.75 18.46 12.30
N GLN A 137 -14.22 19.35 13.13
CA GLN A 137 -12.93 19.16 13.80
C GLN A 137 -12.96 18.02 14.82
N TRP A 138 -14.09 17.84 15.52
CA TRP A 138 -14.29 16.69 16.40
C TRP A 138 -14.44 15.39 15.60
N LEU A 139 -15.32 15.39 14.59
CA LEU A 139 -15.62 14.20 13.78
C LEU A 139 -14.43 13.68 12.99
N ARG A 140 -13.59 14.55 12.41
CA ARG A 140 -12.38 14.11 11.70
C ARG A 140 -11.43 13.34 12.61
N LYS A 141 -11.31 13.77 13.88
CA LYS A 141 -10.44 13.11 14.88
C LYS A 141 -11.03 11.76 15.29
N VAL A 142 -12.35 11.68 15.46
CA VAL A 142 -13.03 10.41 15.72
C VAL A 142 -12.82 9.44 14.55
N ALA A 143 -13.07 9.87 13.30
CA ALA A 143 -12.85 9.04 12.12
C ALA A 143 -11.41 8.52 12.03
N TRP A 144 -10.42 9.39 12.28
CA TRP A 144 -9.01 8.97 12.35
C TRP A 144 -8.77 7.92 13.44
N ASN A 145 -9.27 8.13 14.65
CA ASN A 145 -9.08 7.19 15.76
C ASN A 145 -9.75 5.84 15.49
N VAL A 146 -10.94 5.84 14.87
CA VAL A 146 -11.61 4.60 14.42
C VAL A 146 -10.75 3.88 13.38
N ALA A 147 -10.19 4.61 12.40
CA ALA A 147 -9.28 4.03 11.41
C ALA A 147 -8.08 3.34 12.07
N VAL A 148 -7.41 4.02 13.01
CA VAL A 148 -6.24 3.48 13.73
C VAL A 148 -6.60 2.26 14.57
N GLY A 149 -7.83 2.20 15.09
CA GLY A 149 -8.36 1.03 15.81
C GLY A 149 -8.75 -0.14 14.91
N ALA A 150 -9.04 0.10 13.64
CA ALA A 150 -9.54 -0.89 12.68
C ALA A 150 -8.43 -1.71 11.98
N GLN A 151 -7.31 -1.99 12.65
CA GLN A 151 -6.17 -2.71 12.05
C GLN A 151 -6.54 -4.10 11.52
N GLU A 152 -7.56 -4.73 12.11
CA GLU A 152 -8.05 -6.06 11.72
C GLU A 152 -8.95 -6.02 10.47
N SER A 153 -9.39 -4.84 10.03
CA SER A 153 -10.26 -4.67 8.86
C SER A 153 -9.76 -3.52 7.96
N PRO A 154 -8.90 -3.83 6.97
CA PRO A 154 -8.32 -2.82 6.09
C PRO A 154 -9.37 -2.00 5.32
N SER A 155 -10.51 -2.60 4.95
CA SER A 155 -11.60 -1.88 4.27
C SER A 155 -12.19 -0.77 5.15
N ILE A 156 -12.50 -1.09 6.41
CA ILE A 156 -13.01 -0.12 7.39
C ILE A 156 -11.96 0.96 7.66
N MET A 157 -10.70 0.56 7.85
CA MET A 157 -9.60 1.50 8.06
C MET A 157 -9.51 2.52 6.91
N ARG A 158 -9.52 2.04 5.66
CA ARG A 158 -9.48 2.87 4.44
C ARG A 158 -10.65 3.83 4.37
N ASP A 159 -11.88 3.34 4.58
CA ASP A 159 -13.08 4.17 4.51
C ASP A 159 -13.10 5.24 5.61
N CYS A 160 -12.66 4.91 6.83
CA CYS A 160 -12.51 5.86 7.93
C CYS A 160 -11.51 6.98 7.60
N LEU A 161 -10.36 6.64 7.00
CA LEU A 161 -9.32 7.60 6.62
C LEU A 161 -9.84 8.58 5.56
N LEU A 162 -10.51 8.06 4.52
CA LEU A 162 -11.13 8.89 3.49
C LEU A 162 -12.24 9.78 4.06
N LEU A 163 -13.02 9.27 5.02
CA LEU A 163 -14.06 10.05 5.68
C LEU A 163 -13.46 11.15 6.56
N SER A 164 -12.38 10.87 7.29
CA SER A 164 -11.61 11.88 8.04
C SER A 164 -11.10 12.99 7.14
N TYR A 165 -10.54 12.63 5.98
CA TYR A 165 -10.13 13.58 4.94
C TYR A 165 -11.31 14.43 4.45
N LYS A 166 -12.41 13.81 4.01
CA LYS A 166 -13.60 14.54 3.52
C LYS A 166 -14.19 15.50 4.54
N ILE A 167 -14.28 15.07 5.81
CA ILE A 167 -14.77 15.93 6.91
C ILE A 167 -13.81 17.10 7.17
N SER A 168 -12.50 16.88 7.03
CA SER A 168 -11.52 17.94 7.24
C SER A 168 -11.63 19.09 6.23
N LEU A 169 -12.29 18.89 5.08
CA LEU A 169 -12.54 19.95 4.10
C LEU A 169 -13.50 21.04 4.62
N PHE A 170 -14.25 20.76 5.69
CA PHE A 170 -15.07 21.76 6.38
C PHE A 170 -14.30 22.53 7.47
N CYS A 171 -13.03 22.19 7.71
CA CYS A 171 -12.18 22.89 8.67
C CYS A 171 -11.41 24.04 7.99
N PRO A 172 -10.89 25.01 8.76
CA PRO A 172 -9.97 26.01 8.24
C PRO A 172 -8.75 25.34 7.59
N CYS A 173 -8.30 25.88 6.46
CA CYS A 173 -7.10 25.41 5.77
C CYS A 173 -5.84 25.94 6.51
N ASP A 174 -5.56 25.36 7.67
CA ASP A 174 -4.35 25.61 8.44
C ASP A 174 -3.33 24.48 8.24
N LYS A 175 -2.07 24.74 8.63
CA LYS A 175 -0.97 23.77 8.48
C LYS A 175 -1.26 22.43 9.18
N ILE A 176 -1.95 22.45 10.32
CA ILE A 176 -2.24 21.26 11.12
C ILE A 176 -3.27 20.38 10.40
N VAL A 177 -4.31 21.01 9.83
CA VAL A 177 -5.36 20.34 9.05
C VAL A 177 -4.77 19.78 7.76
N MET A 178 -3.93 20.52 7.04
CA MET A 178 -3.27 20.03 5.82
C MET A 178 -2.34 18.84 6.09
N VAL A 179 -1.58 18.85 7.18
CA VAL A 179 -0.75 17.70 7.58
C VAL A 179 -1.63 16.49 7.91
N ALA A 180 -2.79 16.70 8.55
CA ALA A 180 -3.75 15.63 8.82
C ALA A 180 -4.38 15.09 7.53
N GLN A 181 -4.75 15.95 6.59
CA GLN A 181 -5.27 15.57 5.27
C GLN A 181 -4.27 14.72 4.49
N SER A 182 -3.03 15.20 4.38
CA SER A 182 -1.96 14.45 3.72
C SER A 182 -1.74 13.09 4.38
N SER A 183 -1.77 13.02 5.72
CA SER A 183 -1.62 11.75 6.44
C SER A 183 -2.80 10.79 6.20
N CYS A 184 -4.03 11.30 6.12
CA CYS A 184 -5.22 10.49 5.78
C CYS A 184 -5.10 9.89 4.38
N LEU A 185 -4.77 10.72 3.39
CA LEU A 185 -4.65 10.28 1.99
C LEU A 185 -3.47 9.33 1.79
N PHE A 186 -2.32 9.61 2.42
CA PHE A 186 -1.15 8.74 2.39
C PHE A 186 -1.50 7.33 2.92
N MET A 187 -2.14 7.27 4.09
CA MET A 187 -2.53 5.99 4.69
C MET A 187 -3.63 5.31 3.88
N ALA A 188 -4.61 6.05 3.35
CA ALA A 188 -5.66 5.48 2.51
C ALA A 188 -5.07 4.85 1.24
N ALA A 189 -4.16 5.55 0.55
CA ALA A 189 -3.46 5.03 -0.62
C ALA A 189 -2.68 3.74 -0.30
N ALA A 190 -1.98 3.69 0.83
CA ALA A 190 -1.26 2.51 1.28
C ALA A 190 -2.20 1.31 1.54
N VAL A 191 -3.37 1.57 2.14
CA VAL A 191 -4.37 0.52 2.40
C VAL A 191 -5.08 0.07 1.11
N ASP A 192 -5.40 0.98 0.20
CA ASP A 192 -5.94 0.63 -1.12
C ASP A 192 -4.96 -0.26 -1.90
N LEU A 193 -3.65 0.04 -1.84
CA LEU A 193 -2.61 -0.78 -2.45
C LEU A 193 -2.50 -2.16 -1.80
N LEU A 194 -2.57 -2.24 -0.47
CA LEU A 194 -2.61 -3.51 0.26
C LEU A 194 -3.81 -4.35 -0.16
N LEU A 195 -5.00 -3.76 -0.21
CA LEU A 195 -6.22 -4.43 -0.65
C LEU A 195 -6.09 -4.90 -2.11
N ALA A 196 -5.52 -4.07 -2.99
CA ALA A 196 -5.30 -4.41 -4.39
C ALA A 196 -4.35 -5.60 -4.59
N ARG A 197 -3.32 -5.74 -3.74
CA ARG A 197 -2.41 -6.90 -3.74
C ARG A 197 -3.12 -8.20 -3.35
N THR A 198 -4.14 -8.12 -2.49
CA THR A 198 -4.91 -9.27 -2.01
C THR A 198 -6.19 -9.55 -2.79
N ALA A 199 -6.56 -8.66 -3.72
CA ALA A 199 -7.79 -8.77 -4.49
C ALA A 199 -7.75 -9.99 -5.41
N VAL A 200 -8.83 -10.78 -5.38
CA VAL A 200 -8.99 -11.97 -6.22
C VAL A 200 -9.50 -11.60 -7.61
N ASP A 201 -10.36 -10.58 -7.68
CA ASP A 201 -10.92 -10.07 -8.92
C ASP A 201 -10.06 -8.95 -9.51
N HIS A 202 -9.76 -9.06 -10.81
CA HIS A 202 -8.95 -8.06 -11.51
C HIS A 202 -9.68 -6.71 -11.62
N SER A 203 -11.01 -6.71 -11.79
CA SER A 203 -11.79 -5.46 -11.86
C SER A 203 -11.79 -4.73 -10.52
N GLU A 204 -11.93 -5.44 -9.40
CA GLU A 204 -11.74 -4.88 -8.06
C GLU A 204 -10.32 -4.36 -7.85
N GLN A 205 -9.29 -5.14 -8.23
CA GLN A 205 -7.89 -4.71 -8.15
C GLN A 205 -7.67 -3.39 -8.89
N VAL A 206 -8.13 -3.28 -10.14
CA VAL A 206 -7.98 -2.06 -10.95
C VAL A 206 -8.69 -0.87 -10.30
N LYS A 207 -9.90 -1.06 -9.75
CA LYS A 207 -10.62 0.03 -9.04
C LYS A 207 -9.83 0.55 -7.84
N LEU A 208 -9.28 -0.36 -7.02
CA LEU A 208 -8.47 0.01 -5.85
C LEU A 208 -7.19 0.74 -6.26
N LEU A 209 -6.52 0.29 -7.33
CA LEU A 209 -5.32 0.94 -7.85
C LEU A 209 -5.61 2.36 -8.37
N VAL A 210 -6.70 2.55 -9.11
CA VAL A 210 -7.13 3.88 -9.59
C VAL A 210 -7.45 4.81 -8.43
N GLN A 211 -8.20 4.33 -7.43
CA GLN A 211 -8.50 5.11 -6.21
C GLN A 211 -7.23 5.49 -5.45
N SER A 212 -6.28 4.56 -5.31
CA SER A 212 -4.99 4.83 -4.67
C SER A 212 -4.22 5.91 -5.42
N LEU A 213 -4.20 5.88 -6.76
CA LEU A 213 -3.56 6.90 -7.58
C LEU A 213 -4.19 8.29 -7.41
N GLU A 214 -5.52 8.37 -7.37
CA GLU A 214 -6.26 9.61 -7.08
C GLU A 214 -5.87 10.17 -5.70
N ASN A 215 -5.86 9.31 -4.68
CA ASN A 215 -5.47 9.69 -3.32
C ASN A 215 -4.02 10.20 -3.26
N ILE A 216 -3.09 9.57 -3.98
CA ILE A 216 -1.69 10.02 -4.09
C ILE A 216 -1.60 11.40 -4.74
N ASN A 217 -2.32 11.63 -5.84
CA ASN A 217 -2.28 12.91 -6.55
C ASN A 217 -2.77 14.07 -5.66
N ILE A 218 -3.90 13.87 -4.96
CA ILE A 218 -4.40 14.86 -4.00
C ILE A 218 -3.40 15.05 -2.85
N CYS A 219 -2.81 13.96 -2.34
CA CYS A 219 -1.82 14.03 -1.26
C CYS A 219 -0.61 14.88 -1.66
N ARG A 220 -0.12 14.74 -2.90
CA ARG A 220 0.99 15.53 -3.42
C ARG A 220 0.66 16.99 -3.60
N GLU A 221 -0.54 17.32 -4.07
CA GLU A 221 -0.98 18.72 -4.17
C GLU A 221 -0.93 19.40 -2.80
N ILE A 222 -1.45 18.72 -1.76
CA ILE A 222 -1.40 19.21 -0.38
C ILE A 222 0.05 19.34 0.11
N GLN A 223 0.91 18.37 -0.18
CA GLN A 223 2.33 18.42 0.21
C GLN A 223 3.08 19.55 -0.50
N ASN A 224 2.82 19.80 -1.77
CA ASN A 224 3.41 20.91 -2.53
C ASN A 224 2.97 22.26 -1.95
N ASN A 225 1.70 22.40 -1.59
CA ASN A 225 1.19 23.59 -0.92
C ASN A 225 1.82 23.77 0.47
N LEU A 226 2.04 22.69 1.23
CA LEU A 226 2.77 22.73 2.50
C LEU A 226 4.23 23.19 2.32
N LYS A 227 4.95 22.64 1.32
CA LYS A 227 6.32 23.03 0.98
C LYS A 227 6.43 24.51 0.57
N ALA A 228 5.48 25.00 -0.22
CA ALA A 228 5.42 26.42 -0.59
C ALA A 228 5.21 27.34 0.64
N ALA A 229 4.54 26.85 1.69
CA ALA A 229 4.28 27.58 2.93
C ALA A 229 5.40 27.46 3.99
N GLY A 230 6.50 26.78 3.70
CA GLY A 230 7.70 26.62 4.54
C GLY A 230 8.39 25.25 4.37
N ASP A 231 9.62 25.11 4.89
CA ASP A 231 10.37 23.86 4.78
C ASP A 231 9.73 22.74 5.63
N PHE A 232 9.22 21.71 4.94
CA PHE A 232 8.76 20.46 5.54
C PHE A 232 9.71 19.33 5.12
N PRO A 233 10.66 18.95 5.99
CA PRO A 233 11.50 17.78 5.74
C PRO A 233 10.65 16.54 6.05
N ASN A 234 10.12 15.87 5.03
CA ASN A 234 9.52 14.55 5.20
C ASN A 234 9.85 13.61 4.05
N ASP A 235 11.16 13.55 3.74
CA ASP A 235 11.75 12.80 2.64
C ASP A 235 11.35 11.32 2.63
N THR A 236 11.12 10.72 3.81
CA THR A 236 10.68 9.32 3.91
C THR A 236 9.27 9.12 3.36
N LYS A 237 8.32 10.01 3.68
CA LYS A 237 6.95 9.90 3.15
C LYS A 237 6.89 10.15 1.65
N GLU A 238 7.72 11.07 1.16
CA GLU A 238 7.82 11.38 -0.26
C GLU A 238 8.40 10.19 -1.05
N THR A 239 9.44 9.54 -0.51
CA THR A 239 9.99 8.31 -1.07
C THR A 239 8.96 7.18 -1.12
N LEU A 240 8.20 6.99 -0.04
CA LEU A 240 7.14 5.96 0.00
C LEU A 240 6.01 6.27 -0.99
N LEU A 241 5.58 7.53 -1.11
CA LEU A 241 4.58 7.93 -2.10
C LEU A 241 5.06 7.69 -3.54
N LEU A 242 6.33 7.95 -3.81
CA LEU A 242 6.94 7.65 -5.11
C LEU A 242 6.89 6.15 -5.42
N LEU A 243 7.27 5.31 -4.46
CA LEU A 243 7.25 3.85 -4.63
C LEU A 243 5.82 3.31 -4.80
N TYR A 244 4.85 3.83 -4.04
CA TYR A 244 3.44 3.47 -4.20
C TYR A 244 2.93 3.86 -5.58
N GLU A 245 3.21 5.08 -6.03
CA GLU A 245 2.77 5.51 -7.36
C GLU A 245 3.40 4.66 -8.48
N PHE A 246 4.69 4.37 -8.37
CA PHE A 246 5.39 3.52 -9.34
C PHE A 246 4.73 2.14 -9.42
N GLU A 247 4.48 1.49 -8.28
CA GLU A 247 3.80 0.19 -8.25
C GLU A 247 2.41 0.25 -8.89
N ILE A 248 1.62 1.27 -8.54
CA ILE A 248 0.25 1.42 -9.04
C ILE A 248 0.26 1.60 -10.55
N ARG A 249 1.10 2.50 -11.07
CA ARG A 249 1.23 2.74 -12.51
C ARG A 249 1.75 1.52 -13.26
N ALA A 250 2.68 0.78 -12.66
CA ALA A 250 3.20 -0.45 -13.24
C ALA A 250 2.10 -1.51 -13.36
N LYS A 251 1.27 -1.67 -12.32
CA LYS A 251 0.15 -2.62 -12.32
C LYS A 251 -1.02 -2.19 -13.20
N LEU A 252 -1.16 -0.89 -13.47
CA LEU A 252 -2.17 -0.33 -14.39
C LEU A 252 -1.71 -0.28 -15.87
N ASN A 253 -0.49 -0.71 -16.18
CA ASN A 253 0.11 -0.61 -17.50
C ASN A 253 0.15 0.82 -18.07
N ASP A 254 0.56 1.77 -17.22
CA ASP A 254 0.72 3.17 -17.59
C ASP A 254 1.98 3.38 -18.46
N GLY A 255 1.85 4.11 -19.57
CA GLY A 255 2.98 4.44 -20.46
C GLY A 255 3.97 5.45 -19.88
N MET A 256 3.66 6.08 -18.74
CA MET A 256 4.50 7.12 -18.12
C MET A 256 5.58 6.57 -17.18
N LEU A 257 5.75 5.25 -17.08
CA LEU A 257 6.73 4.62 -16.19
C LEU A 257 8.17 5.01 -16.51
N GLU A 258 8.51 5.15 -17.79
CA GLU A 258 9.85 5.56 -18.22
C GLU A 258 10.16 6.98 -17.76
N ASN A 259 9.21 7.92 -17.90
CA ASN A 259 9.35 9.30 -17.46
C ASN A 259 9.44 9.41 -15.93
N MET A 260 8.72 8.54 -15.21
CA MET A 260 8.83 8.45 -13.75
C MET A 260 10.20 7.93 -13.33
N LEU A 261 10.76 7.00 -14.09
CA LEU A 261 12.12 6.53 -13.87
C LEU A 261 13.08 7.70 -14.04
N GLU A 262 12.99 8.47 -15.13
CA GLU A 262 13.83 9.65 -15.35
C GLU A 262 13.74 10.67 -14.20
N SER A 263 12.54 10.95 -13.66
CA SER A 263 12.40 11.89 -12.55
C SER A 263 13.03 11.41 -11.23
N VAL A 264 13.12 10.09 -11.02
CA VAL A 264 13.85 9.51 -9.88
C VAL A 264 15.36 9.80 -9.98
N TRP A 265 15.91 9.87 -11.20
CA TRP A 265 17.34 10.12 -11.40
C TRP A 265 17.72 11.56 -11.09
N GLU A 266 16.76 12.48 -11.20
CA GLU A 266 16.94 13.90 -10.89
C GLU A 266 16.89 14.20 -9.38
N MET A 267 16.59 13.20 -8.54
CA MET A 267 16.51 13.38 -7.09
C MET A 267 17.91 13.67 -6.49
N PRO A 268 18.06 14.72 -5.67
CA PRO A 268 19.37 15.13 -5.13
C PRO A 268 20.00 14.12 -4.16
N ASN A 269 19.18 13.31 -3.48
CA ASN A 269 19.60 12.31 -2.50
C ASN A 269 19.12 10.90 -2.87
N LEU A 270 19.34 10.50 -4.13
CA LEU A 270 18.92 9.18 -4.61
C LEU A 270 19.66 8.04 -3.89
N ASP A 271 18.92 7.24 -3.11
CA ASP A 271 19.42 6.01 -2.48
C ASP A 271 19.28 4.83 -3.47
N ALA A 272 20.32 4.01 -3.57
CA ALA A 272 20.30 2.76 -4.32
C ALA A 272 19.13 1.85 -3.95
N LYS A 273 18.67 1.86 -2.68
CA LYS A 273 17.50 1.08 -2.24
C LYS A 273 16.19 1.49 -2.93
N ILE A 274 16.05 2.75 -3.33
CA ILE A 274 14.88 3.22 -4.08
C ILE A 274 14.86 2.53 -5.45
N LEU A 275 16.01 2.52 -6.13
CA LEU A 275 16.17 1.86 -7.42
C LEU A 275 16.00 0.34 -7.33
N GLU A 276 16.52 -0.30 -6.27
CA GLU A 276 16.27 -1.74 -6.02
C GLU A 276 14.77 -2.03 -5.81
N SER A 277 14.06 -1.14 -5.11
CA SER A 277 12.61 -1.28 -4.90
C SER A 277 11.85 -1.13 -6.21
N ILE A 278 12.18 -0.11 -7.01
CA ILE A 278 11.63 0.09 -8.36
C ILE A 278 11.87 -1.14 -9.24
N ALA A 279 13.09 -1.69 -9.22
CA ALA A 279 13.42 -2.89 -9.97
C ALA A 279 12.55 -4.09 -9.55
N SER A 280 12.36 -4.30 -8.24
CA SER A 280 11.47 -5.34 -7.73
C SER A 280 10.02 -5.13 -8.17
N LEU A 281 9.49 -3.91 -8.01
CA LEU A 281 8.11 -3.57 -8.32
C LEU A 281 7.81 -3.68 -9.82
N SER A 282 8.80 -3.41 -10.68
CA SER A 282 8.65 -3.51 -12.14
C SER A 282 8.45 -4.96 -12.65
N MET A 283 8.77 -5.95 -11.82
CA MET A 283 8.66 -7.38 -12.13
C MET A 283 7.61 -8.11 -11.28
N GLU A 284 6.91 -7.39 -10.39
CA GLU A 284 5.89 -7.95 -9.51
C GLU A 284 4.55 -8.06 -10.24
N ALA A 285 4.03 -9.28 -10.39
CA ALA A 285 2.77 -9.53 -11.07
C ALA A 285 1.63 -8.64 -10.50
N PRO A 286 0.77 -8.05 -11.36
CA PRO A 286 0.68 -8.24 -12.82
C PRO A 286 1.70 -7.44 -13.66
N ALA A 287 2.56 -6.62 -13.05
CA ALA A 287 3.55 -5.85 -13.79
C ALA A 287 4.67 -6.75 -14.33
N TYR A 288 5.16 -6.43 -15.53
CA TYR A 288 6.31 -7.10 -16.14
C TYR A 288 7.04 -6.15 -17.10
N TYR A 289 8.03 -5.42 -16.57
CA TYR A 289 8.86 -4.46 -17.30
C TYR A 289 10.35 -4.76 -17.15
N PRO A 290 10.89 -5.79 -17.83
CA PRO A 290 12.30 -6.17 -17.73
C PRO A 290 13.28 -5.05 -18.12
N SER A 291 12.91 -4.19 -19.07
CA SER A 291 13.73 -3.04 -19.48
C SER A 291 13.91 -2.02 -18.35
N ILE A 292 12.81 -1.66 -17.69
CA ILE A 292 12.80 -0.75 -16.53
C ILE A 292 13.55 -1.38 -15.36
N CYS A 293 13.31 -2.67 -15.10
CA CYS A 293 14.02 -3.43 -14.08
C CYS A 293 15.55 -3.35 -14.27
N LYS A 294 16.03 -3.63 -15.49
CA LYS A 294 17.46 -3.56 -15.83
C LYS A 294 18.03 -2.16 -15.65
N LYS A 295 17.34 -1.12 -16.13
CA LYS A 295 17.76 0.28 -15.96
C LYS A 295 17.89 0.68 -14.49
N ALA A 296 16.92 0.31 -13.66
CA ALA A 296 16.93 0.58 -12.23
C ALA A 296 18.07 -0.18 -11.52
N LEU A 297 18.27 -1.46 -11.82
CA LEU A 297 19.37 -2.26 -11.26
C LEU A 297 20.75 -1.74 -11.66
N HIS A 298 20.92 -1.29 -12.91
CA HIS A 298 22.14 -0.61 -13.37
C HIS A 298 22.42 0.66 -12.57
N GLY A 299 21.40 1.49 -12.38
CA GLY A 299 21.52 2.69 -11.55
C GLY A 299 21.91 2.34 -10.11
N ALA A 300 21.27 1.33 -9.50
CA ALA A 300 21.59 0.85 -8.15
C ALA A 300 23.04 0.35 -8.06
N LEU A 301 23.48 -0.45 -9.03
CA LEU A 301 24.85 -0.96 -9.13
C LEU A 301 25.87 0.19 -9.18
N SER A 302 25.59 1.22 -9.98
CA SER A 302 26.45 2.40 -10.11
C SER A 302 26.57 3.20 -8.81
N LEU A 303 25.51 3.23 -8.00
CA LEU A 303 25.50 3.91 -6.70
C LEU A 303 26.23 3.10 -5.64
N HIS A 304 26.00 1.79 -5.55
CA HIS A 304 26.71 0.88 -4.65
C HIS A 304 28.22 0.89 -4.89
N ARG A 305 28.64 1.02 -6.16
CA ARG A 305 30.05 1.15 -6.53
C ARG A 305 30.71 2.43 -5.98
N LYS A 306 29.95 3.52 -5.87
CA LYS A 306 30.46 4.82 -5.38
C LYS A 306 30.56 4.87 -3.86
N GLN A 307 30.00 3.89 -3.15
CA GLN A 307 30.12 3.80 -1.69
C GLN A 307 31.55 3.40 -1.30
N ASP A 308 32.04 3.97 -0.21
CA ASP A 308 33.36 3.66 0.36
C ASP A 308 33.20 3.19 1.81
N PRO A 309 33.42 1.91 2.14
CA PRO A 309 33.77 0.80 1.23
C PRO A 309 32.56 0.35 0.36
N PRO A 310 32.81 -0.29 -0.79
CA PRO A 310 31.74 -0.79 -1.66
C PRO A 310 30.96 -1.95 -1.00
N ASP A 311 29.63 -1.93 -1.09
CA ASP A 311 28.77 -3.02 -0.61
C ASP A 311 28.81 -4.21 -1.60
N VAL A 312 29.80 -5.07 -1.41
CA VAL A 312 30.03 -6.26 -2.26
C VAL A 312 28.81 -7.20 -2.30
N SER A 313 28.04 -7.30 -1.20
CA SER A 313 26.86 -8.15 -1.14
C SER A 313 25.71 -7.62 -1.98
N ARG A 314 25.50 -6.29 -1.99
CA ARG A 314 24.49 -5.65 -2.84
C ARG A 314 24.90 -5.65 -4.30
N LEU A 315 26.17 -5.40 -4.59
CA LEU A 315 26.72 -5.50 -5.94
C LEU A 315 26.51 -6.90 -6.53
N SER A 316 26.83 -7.95 -5.78
CA SER A 316 26.67 -9.34 -6.24
C SER A 316 25.20 -9.67 -6.57
N LYS A 317 24.25 -9.22 -5.74
CA LYS A 317 22.80 -9.42 -5.96
C LYS A 317 22.27 -8.64 -7.16
N CYS A 318 22.76 -7.41 -7.38
CA CYS A 318 22.38 -6.61 -8.55
C CYS A 318 22.88 -7.28 -9.83
N LEU A 319 24.15 -7.69 -9.87
CA LEU A 319 24.74 -8.40 -11.01
C LEU A 319 24.05 -9.75 -11.26
N HIS A 320 23.76 -10.52 -10.21
CA HIS A 320 22.99 -11.76 -10.32
C HIS A 320 21.64 -11.52 -11.02
N SER A 321 20.90 -10.51 -10.56
CA SER A 321 19.59 -10.15 -11.12
C SER A 321 19.70 -9.70 -12.58
N LEU A 322 20.69 -8.88 -12.91
CA LEU A 322 20.94 -8.42 -14.29
C LEU A 322 21.27 -9.61 -15.22
N VAL A 323 22.18 -10.49 -14.82
CA VAL A 323 22.52 -11.70 -15.58
C VAL A 323 21.30 -12.61 -15.75
N LYS A 324 20.50 -12.79 -14.69
CA LYS A 324 19.28 -13.60 -14.74
C LYS A 324 18.23 -13.02 -15.69
N LEU A 325 18.10 -11.70 -15.76
CA LEU A 325 17.17 -11.01 -16.68
C LEU A 325 17.65 -11.03 -18.13
N SER A 326 18.96 -11.06 -18.37
CA SER A 326 19.52 -11.12 -19.74
C SER A 326 19.69 -12.54 -20.27
N LEU A 327 19.86 -13.54 -19.39
CA LEU A 327 19.93 -14.94 -19.80
C LEU A 327 18.68 -15.69 -19.29
N PRO A 328 17.67 -15.94 -20.14
CA PRO A 328 16.47 -16.68 -19.73
C PRO A 328 16.80 -18.12 -19.29
N GLU A 329 16.00 -18.68 -18.38
CA GLU A 329 16.20 -20.05 -17.88
C GLU A 329 16.16 -21.09 -19.01
N ARG A 330 15.27 -20.87 -19.98
CA ARG A 330 15.21 -21.62 -21.24
C ARG A 330 16.01 -20.86 -22.29
N LEU A 331 17.24 -21.32 -22.55
CA LEU A 331 18.14 -20.70 -23.52
C LEU A 331 17.69 -20.85 -24.98
N ALA A 332 16.61 -21.58 -25.26
CA ALA A 332 16.11 -21.88 -26.61
C ALA A 332 15.79 -20.65 -27.47
N GLU A 333 15.61 -19.46 -26.86
CA GLU A 333 15.25 -18.20 -27.52
C GLU A 333 16.32 -17.10 -27.33
N LEU A 334 17.58 -17.49 -27.08
CA LEU A 334 18.64 -16.55 -26.74
C LEU A 334 19.12 -15.73 -27.96
N GLU A 335 18.79 -14.44 -27.97
CA GLU A 335 19.23 -13.48 -29.00
C GLU A 335 20.68 -13.02 -28.81
N ASP A 336 21.36 -12.62 -29.89
CA ASP A 336 22.75 -12.15 -29.84
C ASP A 336 22.91 -10.88 -28.97
N CYS A 337 21.95 -9.97 -29.04
CA CYS A 337 21.96 -8.75 -28.22
C CYS A 337 21.90 -9.06 -26.72
N GLN A 338 21.15 -10.09 -26.32
CA GLN A 338 21.03 -10.53 -24.93
C GLN A 338 22.31 -11.22 -24.45
N GLN A 339 23.00 -11.94 -25.33
CA GLN A 339 24.30 -12.54 -25.02
C GLN A 339 25.37 -11.48 -24.79
N GLU A 340 25.44 -10.46 -25.65
CA GLU A 340 26.43 -9.40 -25.54
C GLU A 340 26.17 -8.54 -24.29
N GLU A 341 24.89 -8.24 -24.00
CA GLU A 341 24.50 -7.56 -22.77
C GLU A 341 24.91 -8.38 -21.53
N ALA A 342 24.58 -9.68 -21.51
CA ALA A 342 24.97 -10.57 -20.43
C ALA A 342 26.49 -10.62 -20.25
N TRP A 343 27.23 -10.71 -21.35
CA TRP A 343 28.68 -10.72 -21.36
C TRP A 343 29.28 -9.49 -20.67
N GLY A 344 28.71 -8.30 -20.92
CA GLY A 344 29.08 -7.07 -20.21
C GLY A 344 28.96 -7.20 -18.69
N TYR A 345 27.86 -7.77 -18.18
CA TYR A 345 27.68 -8.02 -16.74
C TYR A 345 28.70 -9.00 -16.18
N TYR A 346 29.08 -10.04 -16.94
CA TYR A 346 30.12 -10.98 -16.50
C TYR A 346 31.50 -10.32 -16.44
N GLN A 347 31.83 -9.46 -17.40
CA GLN A 347 33.08 -8.70 -17.37
C GLN A 347 33.13 -7.77 -16.15
N GLU A 348 32.01 -7.10 -15.86
CA GLU A 348 31.89 -6.25 -14.68
C GLU A 348 32.02 -7.07 -13.38
N ALA A 349 31.32 -8.20 -13.26
CA ALA A 349 31.44 -9.10 -12.11
C ALA A 349 32.88 -9.58 -11.89
N LEU A 350 33.57 -10.01 -12.95
CA LEU A 350 34.98 -10.42 -12.87
C LEU A 350 35.90 -9.30 -12.40
N SER A 351 35.64 -8.07 -12.84
CA SER A 351 36.41 -6.91 -12.39
C SER A 351 36.26 -6.69 -10.88
N PHE A 352 35.06 -6.91 -10.32
CA PHE A 352 34.84 -6.81 -8.88
C PHE A 352 35.47 -7.98 -8.13
N ILE A 353 35.24 -9.22 -8.57
CA ILE A 353 35.80 -10.42 -7.95
C ILE A 353 37.33 -10.36 -7.88
N SER A 354 37.98 -9.77 -8.89
CA SER A 354 39.45 -9.66 -8.92
C SER A 354 40.01 -8.58 -8.00
N ASN A 355 39.22 -7.57 -7.64
CA ASN A 355 39.69 -6.37 -6.95
C ASN A 355 39.12 -6.20 -5.53
N ALA A 356 38.02 -6.87 -5.19
CA ALA A 356 37.34 -6.75 -3.90
C ALA A 356 37.46 -8.05 -3.10
N GLU A 357 37.92 -7.93 -1.85
CA GLU A 357 37.86 -9.03 -0.89
C GLU A 357 36.41 -9.25 -0.43
N GLY A 358 36.03 -10.52 -0.22
CA GLY A 358 34.71 -10.87 0.35
C GLY A 358 33.57 -11.01 -0.66
N TYR A 359 33.85 -11.15 -1.96
CA TYR A 359 32.80 -11.52 -2.93
C TYR A 359 32.25 -12.92 -2.60
N PRO A 360 30.91 -13.12 -2.53
CA PRO A 360 30.36 -14.41 -2.11
C PRO A 360 30.76 -15.56 -3.05
N GLU A 361 31.47 -16.56 -2.53
CA GLU A 361 31.97 -17.70 -3.32
C GLU A 361 30.83 -18.48 -4.03
N ILE A 362 29.66 -18.54 -3.38
CA ILE A 362 28.44 -19.16 -3.96
C ILE A 362 27.98 -18.41 -5.22
N GLU A 363 28.12 -17.09 -5.26
CA GLU A 363 27.77 -16.28 -6.44
C GLU A 363 28.78 -16.48 -7.57
N ILE A 364 30.07 -16.63 -7.25
CA ILE A 364 31.10 -16.98 -8.24
C ILE A 364 30.78 -18.36 -8.85
N LEU A 365 30.42 -19.34 -8.02
CA LEU A 365 30.03 -20.67 -8.48
C LEU A 365 28.78 -20.62 -9.37
N TRP A 366 27.79 -19.80 -9.00
CA TRP A 366 26.58 -19.62 -9.80
C TRP A 366 26.89 -19.01 -11.17
N LEU A 367 27.67 -17.92 -11.22
CA LEU A 367 28.13 -17.29 -12.47
C LEU A 367 28.92 -18.28 -13.33
N MET A 368 29.86 -19.02 -12.73
CA MET A 368 30.66 -20.03 -13.42
C MET A 368 29.79 -21.10 -14.07
N THR A 369 28.86 -21.67 -13.30
CA THR A 369 27.94 -22.71 -13.76
C THR A 369 27.03 -22.19 -14.87
N ARG A 370 26.53 -20.96 -14.72
CA ARG A 370 25.65 -20.32 -15.70
C ARG A 370 26.40 -20.04 -17.01
N ALA A 371 27.61 -19.49 -16.95
CA ALA A 371 28.47 -19.28 -18.12
C ALA A 371 28.81 -20.60 -18.85
N TRP A 372 29.13 -21.66 -18.11
CA TRP A 372 29.39 -22.97 -18.68
C TRP A 372 28.17 -23.52 -19.41
N ASN A 373 26.98 -23.43 -18.80
CA ASN A 373 25.73 -23.89 -19.41
C ASN A 373 25.36 -23.09 -20.68
N THR A 374 25.62 -21.78 -20.70
CA THR A 374 25.48 -20.97 -21.92
C THR A 374 26.44 -21.45 -23.02
N GLY A 375 27.68 -21.78 -22.67
CA GLY A 375 28.65 -22.39 -23.59
C GLY A 375 28.17 -23.72 -24.16
N VAL A 376 27.64 -24.62 -23.32
CA VAL A 376 27.06 -25.92 -23.75
C VAL A 376 25.90 -25.71 -24.71
N PHE A 377 25.02 -24.76 -24.41
CA PHE A 377 23.89 -24.43 -25.29
C PHE A 377 24.37 -23.94 -26.66
N LEU A 378 25.30 -22.98 -26.71
CA LEU A 378 25.85 -22.46 -27.97
C LEU A 378 26.60 -23.52 -28.76
N TYR A 379 27.31 -24.41 -28.07
CA TYR A 379 27.96 -25.58 -28.66
C TYR A 379 26.92 -26.50 -29.33
N SER A 380 25.77 -26.73 -28.68
CA SER A 380 24.68 -27.54 -29.25
C SER A 380 24.06 -26.90 -30.49
N LEU A 381 24.08 -25.56 -30.59
CA LEU A 381 23.67 -24.79 -31.77
C LEU A 381 24.78 -24.69 -32.85
N LYS A 382 25.93 -25.35 -32.67
CA LYS A 382 27.11 -25.27 -33.54
C LYS A 382 27.72 -23.86 -33.66
N ARG A 383 27.42 -22.95 -32.72
CA ARG A 383 28.06 -21.63 -32.61
C ARG A 383 29.38 -21.75 -31.85
N LEU A 384 30.33 -22.42 -32.50
CA LEU A 384 31.60 -22.86 -31.90
C LEU A 384 32.46 -21.70 -31.33
N PRO A 385 32.64 -20.55 -32.02
CA PRO A 385 33.42 -19.44 -31.48
C PRO A 385 32.81 -18.85 -30.20
N ASP A 386 31.49 -18.66 -30.20
CA ASP A 386 30.77 -18.10 -29.05
C ASP A 386 30.78 -19.06 -27.87
N ALA A 387 30.56 -20.36 -28.14
CA ALA A 387 30.68 -21.41 -27.12
C ALA A 387 32.05 -21.41 -26.45
N GLY A 388 33.13 -21.31 -27.24
CA GLY A 388 34.51 -21.24 -26.76
C GLY A 388 34.75 -20.07 -25.81
N ARG A 389 34.21 -18.87 -26.15
CA ARG A 389 34.29 -17.68 -25.29
C ARG A 389 33.59 -17.88 -23.94
N TRP A 390 32.40 -18.46 -23.94
CA TRP A 390 31.64 -18.75 -22.72
C TRP A 390 32.31 -19.81 -21.84
N PHE A 391 32.90 -20.85 -22.44
CA PHE A 391 33.70 -21.82 -21.68
C PHE A 391 34.96 -21.19 -21.08
N ALA A 392 35.68 -20.36 -21.84
CA ALA A 392 36.84 -19.65 -21.34
C ALA A 392 36.48 -18.72 -20.17
N LEU A 393 35.32 -18.04 -20.24
CA LEU A 393 34.79 -17.22 -19.17
C LEU A 393 34.51 -18.03 -17.90
N ALA A 394 33.88 -19.20 -18.03
CA ALA A 394 33.66 -20.10 -16.90
C ALA A 394 34.98 -20.57 -16.27
N MET A 395 35.99 -20.90 -17.08
CA MET A 395 37.32 -21.27 -16.59
C MET A 395 38.02 -20.14 -15.83
N ARG A 396 37.81 -18.88 -16.24
CA ARG A 396 38.31 -17.71 -15.48
C ARG A 396 37.65 -17.59 -14.12
N LEU A 397 36.32 -17.75 -14.04
CA LEU A 397 35.58 -17.71 -12.77
C LEU A 397 35.98 -18.84 -11.82
N LEU A 398 36.23 -20.05 -12.34
CA LEU A 398 36.73 -21.20 -11.58
C LEU A 398 38.03 -20.87 -10.81
N ASN A 399 38.91 -20.04 -11.38
CA ASN A 399 40.16 -19.65 -10.72
C ASN A 399 39.97 -18.74 -9.51
N HIS A 400 38.80 -18.11 -9.38
CA HIS A 400 38.43 -17.28 -8.24
C HIS A 400 37.64 -18.06 -7.17
N LEU A 401 37.34 -19.34 -7.40
CA LEU A 401 36.83 -20.20 -6.33
C LEU A 401 37.97 -20.55 -5.37
N GLU A 402 37.66 -20.58 -4.08
CA GLU A 402 38.59 -20.90 -3.01
C GLU A 402 38.32 -22.32 -2.53
N SER A 403 37.40 -22.48 -1.58
CA SER A 403 37.04 -23.75 -0.97
C SER A 403 36.39 -24.73 -1.97
N LEU A 404 35.60 -24.19 -2.90
CA LEU A 404 34.81 -24.99 -3.85
C LEU A 404 35.61 -25.44 -5.07
N LYS A 405 36.74 -24.78 -5.37
CA LYS A 405 37.53 -25.04 -6.60
C LYS A 405 37.89 -26.50 -6.80
N SER A 406 38.39 -27.15 -5.74
CA SER A 406 38.82 -28.55 -5.74
C SER A 406 37.75 -29.54 -6.21
N SER A 407 36.47 -29.21 -6.02
CA SER A 407 35.35 -30.08 -6.38
C SER A 407 35.00 -30.04 -7.88
N TYR A 408 35.37 -28.95 -8.57
CA TYR A 408 34.97 -28.70 -9.96
C TYR A 408 36.14 -28.72 -10.94
N GLU A 409 37.34 -28.32 -10.51
CA GLU A 409 38.49 -28.05 -11.39
C GLU A 409 38.85 -29.24 -12.28
N SER A 410 39.11 -30.42 -11.72
CA SER A 410 39.52 -31.59 -12.50
C SER A 410 38.52 -31.98 -13.59
N LYS A 411 37.21 -31.86 -13.31
CA LYS A 411 36.15 -32.20 -14.27
C LYS A 411 36.05 -31.14 -15.36
N MET A 412 36.04 -29.86 -14.99
CA MET A 412 35.88 -28.76 -15.96
C MET A 412 37.10 -28.63 -16.87
N VAL A 413 38.31 -28.76 -16.33
CA VAL A 413 39.55 -28.75 -17.13
C VAL A 413 39.56 -29.89 -18.15
N ALA A 414 39.23 -31.12 -17.73
CA ALA A 414 39.17 -32.26 -18.65
C ALA A 414 38.11 -32.07 -19.76
N LEU A 415 36.93 -31.56 -19.41
CA LEU A 415 35.88 -31.27 -20.40
C LEU A 415 36.28 -30.13 -21.34
N TYR A 416 36.92 -29.08 -20.81
CA TYR A 416 37.34 -27.93 -21.60
C TYR A 416 38.41 -28.32 -22.62
N SER A 417 39.43 -29.11 -22.23
CA SER A 417 40.43 -29.63 -23.17
C SER A 417 39.81 -30.47 -24.28
N ASN A 418 38.86 -31.35 -23.94
CA ASN A 418 38.14 -32.15 -24.94
C ASN A 418 37.30 -31.29 -25.91
N ILE A 419 36.79 -30.14 -25.46
CA ILE A 419 36.04 -29.20 -26.29
C ILE A 419 37.00 -28.44 -27.21
N LEU A 420 38.13 -27.94 -26.70
CA LEU A 420 39.16 -27.28 -27.51
C LEU A 420 39.67 -28.20 -28.62
N ASP A 421 39.99 -29.46 -28.32
CA ASP A 421 40.41 -30.45 -29.31
C ASP A 421 39.38 -30.66 -30.44
N LYS A 422 38.08 -30.52 -30.11
CA LYS A 422 36.99 -30.64 -31.09
C LYS A 422 36.79 -29.34 -31.89
N LEU A 423 36.98 -28.19 -31.26
CA LEU A 423 36.93 -26.88 -31.91
C LEU A 423 38.06 -26.75 -32.94
N ASP A 424 39.28 -27.14 -32.57
CA ASP A 424 40.46 -27.09 -33.45
C ASP A 424 40.28 -28.03 -34.66
N LYS A 425 39.74 -29.23 -34.44
CA LYS A 425 39.42 -30.17 -35.53
C LYS A 425 38.32 -29.69 -36.46
N ALA A 426 37.32 -28.97 -35.94
CA ALA A 426 36.25 -28.40 -36.74
C ALA A 426 36.74 -27.22 -37.59
N ALA A 427 37.62 -26.37 -37.03
CA ALA A 427 38.24 -25.27 -37.76
C ALA A 427 39.11 -25.75 -38.94
N LEU A 428 39.78 -26.91 -38.78
CA LEU A 428 40.57 -27.55 -39.83
C LEU A 428 39.73 -28.26 -40.92
N SER A 429 38.42 -28.40 -40.73
CA SER A 429 37.51 -29.06 -41.70
C SER A 429 36.65 -28.10 -42.52
N ASP A 430 36.62 -26.81 -42.15
CA ASP A 430 35.92 -25.74 -42.87
C ASP A 430 36.86 -24.90 -43.78
N GLU A 431 38.18 -25.20 -43.78
CA GLU A 431 39.16 -24.78 -44.80
C GLU A 431 39.25 -25.82 -45.93
#